data_AF-V4LNW3-F1
#
_entry.id   AF-V4LNW3-F1
#
_cell.length_a   1.000
_cell.length_b   1.000
_cell.length_c   1.000
_cell.angle_alpha   90.00
_cell.angle_beta   90.00
_cell.angle_gamma   90.00
#
_symmetry.space_group_name_H-M   'P 1'
#
loop_
_entity.id
_entity.type
_entity.pdbx_description
1 polymer ?
#
loop_
_entity_poly.entity_id
_entity_poly.type
_entity_poly.pdbx_seq_one_letter_code
_entity_poly.pdbx_strand_id
1 'polypeptide(L)'
;MPFEGWLLRDAVSGSYWVVKGYEHPSDRLIVVPYRVPATGGPAAPEYLPCIGRTALTVRRDVVEAIDPVRALRSASLPGEVNELLDRLGPQWAGLTGSYAIKAQGPTSDVDLLVYSERAPDLYSALKDLRADGLIGECNQEIRYLKERDSFARSEFLLLHPLKLLDSCYKGVPYTLRILRAAEERPCSSRFTSLGFVTLRGSLRGLEPYVTPARYVLSSSGVGEVYLVSWRTRYQELPDGVYLVRGLLQRDENMGSLYLVPDLGGYVRPVTVRSR
;
A
#
# COMPACT_ATOMS: atom_id res chain seq x y z
N MET A 1 6.03 4.34 17.70
CA MET A 1 5.25 3.07 17.67
C MET A 1 5.07 2.65 16.22
N PRO A 2 5.06 1.35 15.90
CA PRO A 2 4.93 0.88 14.51
C PRO A 2 3.55 1.16 13.92
N PHE A 3 3.51 1.54 12.65
CA PHE A 3 2.28 1.77 11.86
C PHE A 3 2.49 1.28 10.42
N GLU A 4 1.49 1.46 9.55
CA GLU A 4 1.49 1.02 8.14
C GLU A 4 2.88 1.03 7.48
N GLY A 5 3.28 -0.14 6.98
CA GLY A 5 4.51 -0.31 6.20
C GLY A 5 5.78 -0.57 7.02
N TRP A 6 5.75 -0.40 8.35
CA TRP A 6 6.88 -0.76 9.21
C TRP A 6 7.15 -2.27 9.15
N LEU A 7 8.43 -2.64 9.23
CA LEU A 7 8.82 -4.05 9.35
C LEU A 7 8.93 -4.44 10.82
N LEU A 8 8.52 -5.66 11.11
CA LEU A 8 8.74 -6.31 12.41
C LEU A 8 9.59 -7.55 12.20
N ARG A 9 10.46 -7.84 13.14
CA ARG A 9 11.32 -9.03 13.17
C ARG A 9 10.97 -9.89 14.38
N ASP A 10 10.71 -11.16 14.16
CA ASP A 10 10.79 -12.16 15.21
C ASP A 10 12.24 -12.68 15.28
N ALA A 11 12.91 -12.44 16.40
CA ALA A 11 14.28 -12.88 16.61
C ALA A 11 14.39 -14.41 16.75
N VAL A 12 13.32 -15.08 17.20
CA VAL A 12 13.32 -16.53 17.44
C VAL A 12 13.18 -17.29 16.12
N SER A 13 12.17 -16.96 15.32
CA SER A 13 11.95 -17.63 14.04
C SER A 13 12.77 -17.04 12.88
N GLY A 14 13.30 -15.82 13.02
CA GLY A 14 13.89 -15.06 11.93
C GLY A 14 12.87 -14.50 10.93
N SER A 15 11.57 -14.54 11.27
CA SER A 15 10.48 -14.06 10.40
C SER A 15 10.44 -12.54 10.34
N TYR A 16 10.08 -12.02 9.17
CA TYR A 16 9.76 -10.62 8.95
C TYR A 16 8.29 -10.46 8.56
N TRP A 17 7.68 -9.43 9.14
CA TRP A 17 6.28 -9.07 8.95
C TRP A 17 6.17 -7.59 8.58
N VAL A 18 5.13 -7.22 7.83
CA VAL A 18 4.79 -5.81 7.57
C VAL A 18 3.58 -5.43 8.42
N VAL A 19 3.66 -4.33 9.15
CA VAL A 19 2.51 -3.72 9.83
C VAL A 19 1.50 -3.21 8.80
N LYS A 20 0.21 -3.50 9.01
CA LYS A 20 -0.87 -3.15 8.09
C LYS A 20 -1.98 -2.35 8.74
N GLY A 21 -2.22 -1.17 8.21
CA GLY A 21 -3.17 -0.19 8.73
C GLY A 21 -2.52 0.76 9.75
N TYR A 22 -3.34 1.68 10.25
CA TYR A 22 -2.96 2.63 11.30
C TYR A 22 -3.60 2.27 12.64
N GLU A 23 -4.67 1.49 12.64
CA GLU A 23 -5.42 1.12 13.84
C GLU A 23 -5.03 -0.28 14.31
N HIS A 24 -4.63 -0.38 15.57
CA HIS A 24 -4.24 -1.65 16.18
C HIS A 24 -4.73 -1.74 17.64
N PRO A 25 -4.98 -2.96 18.15
CA PRO A 25 -5.21 -3.15 19.59
C PRO A 25 -3.95 -2.77 20.39
N SER A 26 -4.10 -2.45 21.68
CA SER A 26 -2.99 -1.92 22.49
C SER A 26 -1.81 -2.90 22.64
N ASP A 27 -2.07 -4.20 22.71
CA ASP A 27 -1.07 -5.24 23.00
C ASP A 27 -0.51 -5.96 21.77
N ARG A 28 -1.08 -5.71 20.58
CA ARG A 28 -0.74 -6.42 19.34
C ARG A 28 -0.80 -5.53 18.10
N LEU A 29 -0.19 -5.98 17.02
CA LEU A 29 -0.11 -5.30 15.73
C LEU A 29 -0.77 -6.16 14.66
N ILE A 30 -1.50 -5.53 13.73
CA ILE A 30 -2.04 -6.19 12.54
C ILE A 30 -0.91 -6.30 11.52
N VAL A 31 -0.69 -7.51 11.01
CA VAL A 31 0.46 -7.80 10.15
C VAL A 31 0.12 -8.61 8.92
N VAL A 32 1.00 -8.58 7.93
CA VAL A 32 1.05 -9.54 6.82
C VAL A 32 2.45 -10.14 6.69
N PRO A 33 2.58 -11.39 6.23
CA PRO A 33 3.87 -12.01 5.97
C PRO A 33 4.72 -11.18 5.01
N TYR A 34 6.00 -10.95 5.34
CA TYR A 34 7.00 -10.43 4.39
C TYR A 34 7.99 -11.51 3.99
N ARG A 35 8.68 -12.10 4.97
CA ARG A 35 9.59 -13.24 4.81
C ARG A 35 9.43 -14.16 6.01
N VAL A 36 8.65 -15.22 5.84
CA VAL A 36 8.31 -16.15 6.93
C VAL A 36 8.80 -17.55 6.53
N PRO A 37 9.53 -18.26 7.39
CA PRO A 37 9.97 -19.63 7.12
C PRO A 37 8.76 -20.57 7.08
N ALA A 38 8.97 -21.78 6.55
CA ALA A 38 7.91 -22.80 6.42
C ALA A 38 7.31 -23.22 7.79
N THR A 39 8.10 -23.09 8.87
CA THR A 39 7.67 -23.33 10.25
C THR A 39 6.72 -22.26 10.79
N GLY A 40 6.47 -21.18 10.02
CA GLY A 40 5.59 -20.09 10.40
C GLY A 40 6.27 -19.02 11.25
N GLY A 41 5.48 -18.31 12.04
CA GLY A 41 5.97 -17.35 13.02
C GLY A 41 4.88 -17.02 14.04
N PRO A 42 5.09 -15.99 14.87
CA PRO A 42 4.28 -15.76 16.06
C PRO A 42 2.92 -15.12 15.76
N ALA A 43 2.61 -14.87 14.49
CA ALA A 43 1.35 -14.25 14.10
C ALA A 43 0.20 -15.26 14.12
N ALA A 44 -0.94 -14.87 14.69
CA ALA A 44 -2.14 -15.69 14.80
C ALA A 44 -3.34 -14.97 14.15
N PRO A 45 -4.29 -15.71 13.54
CA PRO A 45 -5.51 -15.10 13.03
C PRO A 45 -6.43 -14.67 14.16
N GLU A 46 -6.95 -13.46 14.08
CA GLU A 46 -7.84 -12.85 15.07
C GLU A 46 -8.88 -11.97 14.40
N TYR A 47 -10.14 -12.05 14.86
CA TYR A 47 -11.20 -11.14 14.42
C TYR A 47 -11.06 -9.79 15.13
N LEU A 48 -11.01 -8.71 14.34
CA LEU A 48 -10.81 -7.37 14.85
C LEU A 48 -11.97 -6.46 14.44
N PRO A 49 -12.74 -5.90 15.39
CA PRO A 49 -13.86 -5.01 15.09
C PRO A 49 -13.47 -3.76 14.29
N CYS A 50 -12.29 -3.16 14.55
CA CYS A 50 -11.83 -1.95 13.83
C CYS A 50 -11.49 -2.14 12.37
N ILE A 51 -11.45 -3.39 11.89
CA ILE A 51 -11.38 -3.70 10.46
C ILE A 51 -12.52 -4.65 10.04
N GLY A 52 -13.43 -4.99 10.95
CA GLY A 52 -14.62 -5.81 10.74
C GLY A 52 -14.37 -7.24 10.25
N ARG A 53 -13.16 -7.77 10.41
CA ARG A 53 -12.73 -9.05 9.81
C ARG A 53 -11.59 -9.70 10.56
N THR A 54 -11.32 -10.96 10.21
CA THR A 54 -10.10 -11.65 10.64
C THR A 54 -8.87 -11.11 9.92
N ALA A 55 -7.80 -10.88 10.69
CA ALA A 55 -6.47 -10.56 10.20
C ALA A 55 -5.42 -11.30 11.04
N LEU A 56 -4.19 -11.39 10.53
CA LEU A 56 -3.08 -11.87 11.34
C LEU A 56 -2.66 -10.77 12.30
N THR A 57 -2.49 -11.12 13.57
CA THR A 57 -1.98 -10.24 14.62
C THR A 57 -0.75 -10.87 15.25
N VAL A 58 0.18 -10.02 15.70
CA VAL A 58 1.34 -10.43 16.48
C VAL A 58 1.41 -9.60 17.74
N ARG A 59 1.72 -10.22 18.88
CA ARG A 59 1.91 -9.47 20.13
C ARG A 59 3.16 -8.61 20.04
N ARG A 60 3.13 -7.43 20.67
CA ARG A 60 4.25 -6.48 20.61
C ARG A 60 5.49 -6.97 21.35
N ASP A 61 5.32 -7.79 22.39
CA ASP A 61 6.40 -8.28 23.26
C ASP A 61 7.26 -9.37 22.62
N VAL A 62 6.80 -9.99 21.51
CA VAL A 62 7.49 -11.09 20.83
C VAL A 62 8.14 -10.67 19.51
N VAL A 63 8.11 -9.39 19.15
CA VAL A 63 8.71 -8.87 17.92
C VAL A 63 9.46 -7.57 18.16
N GLU A 64 10.52 -7.37 17.40
CA GLU A 64 11.26 -6.13 17.35
C GLU A 64 10.81 -5.29 16.15
N ALA A 65 10.55 -4.01 16.37
CA ALA A 65 10.23 -3.09 15.29
C ALA A 65 11.51 -2.58 14.60
N ILE A 66 11.53 -2.63 13.28
CA ILE A 66 12.59 -2.03 12.47
C ILE A 66 12.16 -0.60 12.15
N ASP A 67 12.77 0.36 12.84
CA ASP A 67 12.50 1.79 12.66
C ASP A 67 12.86 2.23 11.22
N PRO A 68 11.88 2.68 10.41
CA PRO A 68 12.11 3.08 9.03
C PRO A 68 13.05 4.28 8.87
N VAL A 69 13.04 5.23 9.81
CA VAL A 69 13.92 6.41 9.78
C VAL A 69 15.36 5.98 10.04
N ARG A 70 15.56 5.11 11.03
CA ARG A 70 16.89 4.55 11.31
C ARG A 70 17.39 3.69 10.15
N ALA A 71 16.51 2.87 9.56
CA ALA A 71 16.83 2.08 8.38
C ALA A 71 17.28 2.99 7.22
N LEU A 72 16.53 4.06 6.93
CA LEU A 72 16.83 5.03 5.89
C LEU A 72 18.22 5.66 6.07
N ARG A 73 18.55 6.11 7.28
CA ARG A 73 19.85 6.75 7.60
C ARG A 73 21.04 5.80 7.53
N SER A 74 20.83 4.50 7.73
CA SER A 74 21.90 3.50 7.82
C SER A 74 22.11 2.70 6.54
N ALA A 75 21.18 2.80 5.58
CA ALA A 75 21.25 2.06 4.34
C ALA A 75 22.19 2.74 3.34
N SER A 76 22.91 1.92 2.57
CA SER A 76 23.62 2.39 1.37
C SER A 76 22.61 2.47 0.23
N LEU A 77 22.05 3.66 0.00
CA LEU A 77 21.08 3.91 -1.07
C LEU A 77 21.77 4.43 -2.34
N PRO A 78 21.20 4.16 -3.53
CA PRO A 78 21.58 4.86 -4.75
C PRO A 78 21.45 6.38 -4.60
N GLY A 79 22.36 7.15 -5.19
CA GLY A 79 22.37 8.62 -5.07
C GLY A 79 21.08 9.26 -5.60
N GLU A 80 20.50 8.66 -6.62
CA GLU A 80 19.24 9.05 -7.24
C GLU A 80 18.06 9.00 -6.25
N VAL A 81 18.08 8.07 -5.30
CA VAL A 81 17.03 7.97 -4.28
C VAL A 81 17.11 9.12 -3.28
N ASN A 82 18.33 9.50 -2.87
CA ASN A 82 18.52 10.65 -2.00
C ASN A 82 18.08 11.93 -2.71
N GLU A 83 18.46 12.09 -3.98
CA GLU A 83 18.01 13.22 -4.80
C GLU A 83 16.48 13.26 -4.93
N LEU A 84 15.82 12.11 -5.15
CA LEU A 84 14.37 12.02 -5.20
C LEU A 84 13.74 12.51 -3.88
N LEU A 85 14.22 12.02 -2.73
CA LEU A 85 13.72 12.45 -1.42
C LEU A 85 13.92 13.96 -1.18
N ASP A 86 15.07 14.51 -1.58
CA ASP A 86 15.36 15.94 -1.48
C ASP A 86 14.40 16.78 -2.35
N ARG A 87 14.11 16.31 -3.58
CA ARG A 87 13.15 16.95 -4.48
C ARG A 87 11.72 16.93 -3.94
N LEU A 88 11.33 15.82 -3.30
CA LEU A 88 9.98 15.65 -2.74
C LEU A 88 9.79 16.40 -1.41
N GLY A 89 10.87 16.60 -0.65
CA GLY A 89 10.84 17.31 0.63
C GLY A 89 9.77 16.83 1.63
N PRO A 90 9.63 15.52 1.90
CA PRO A 90 8.61 15.03 2.83
C PRO A 90 8.89 15.48 4.27
N GLN A 91 7.84 15.70 5.07
CA GLN A 91 7.97 15.99 6.50
C GLN A 91 8.54 14.80 7.28
N TRP A 92 8.26 13.59 6.83
CA TRP A 92 8.81 12.36 7.37
C TRP A 92 9.08 11.36 6.24
N ALA A 93 10.23 10.67 6.31
CA ALA A 93 10.60 9.64 5.37
C ALA A 93 11.22 8.44 6.11
N GLY A 94 10.95 7.25 5.58
CA GLY A 94 11.45 6.00 6.11
C GLY A 94 11.70 4.99 5.00
N LEU A 95 12.55 4.02 5.30
CA LEU A 95 12.89 2.92 4.42
C LEU A 95 12.25 1.62 4.94
N THR A 96 11.65 0.85 4.05
CA THR A 96 11.10 -0.48 4.35
C THR A 96 11.63 -1.51 3.36
N GLY A 97 11.05 -2.71 3.37
CA GLY A 97 11.36 -3.77 2.42
C GLY A 97 12.82 -4.24 2.46
N SER A 98 13.36 -4.58 1.30
CA SER A 98 14.60 -5.37 1.22
C SER A 98 15.85 -4.58 1.63
N TYR A 99 15.91 -3.29 1.30
CA TYR A 99 16.99 -2.40 1.69
C TYR A 99 17.02 -2.14 3.21
N ALA A 100 15.84 -2.04 3.86
CA ALA A 100 15.76 -1.83 5.30
C ALA A 100 16.37 -2.97 6.13
N ILE A 101 16.40 -4.19 5.57
CA ILE A 101 16.94 -5.39 6.23
C ILE A 101 18.23 -5.90 5.60
N LYS A 102 18.87 -5.11 4.73
CA LYS A 102 20.12 -5.46 4.03
C LYS A 102 20.02 -6.77 3.23
N ALA A 103 18.86 -7.04 2.66
CA ALA A 103 18.58 -8.25 1.90
C ALA A 103 18.08 -7.96 0.48
N GLN A 104 18.52 -6.82 -0.06
CA GLN A 104 18.34 -6.40 -1.45
C GLN A 104 19.22 -7.21 -2.40
N GLY A 105 18.73 -7.43 -3.63
CA GLY A 105 19.46 -8.04 -4.74
C GLY A 105 19.52 -7.11 -5.97
N PRO A 106 20.08 -7.59 -7.10
CA PRO A 106 20.28 -6.76 -8.30
C PRO A 106 18.99 -6.18 -8.90
N THR A 107 17.84 -6.78 -8.61
CA THR A 107 16.52 -6.40 -9.13
C THR A 107 15.62 -5.77 -8.07
N SER A 108 16.17 -5.50 -6.87
CA SER A 108 15.42 -4.89 -5.78
C SER A 108 15.13 -3.42 -6.06
N ASP A 109 13.87 -3.07 -5.92
CA ASP A 109 13.39 -1.71 -5.75
C ASP A 109 13.68 -1.19 -4.34
N VAL A 110 13.79 0.14 -4.22
CA VAL A 110 13.86 0.82 -2.93
C VAL A 110 12.45 1.14 -2.45
N ASP A 111 12.02 0.48 -1.37
CA ASP A 111 10.70 0.69 -0.77
C ASP A 111 10.74 1.84 0.25
N LEU A 112 10.10 2.96 -0.09
CA LEU A 112 10.05 4.17 0.70
C LEU A 112 8.67 4.38 1.32
N LEU A 113 8.66 4.85 2.56
CA LEU A 113 7.48 5.38 3.25
C LEU A 113 7.68 6.89 3.40
N VAL A 114 6.71 7.70 2.99
CA VAL A 114 6.78 9.16 3.15
C VAL A 114 5.49 9.70 3.72
N TYR A 115 5.57 10.76 4.51
CA TYR A 115 4.43 11.48 5.02
C TYR A 115 4.64 12.98 4.85
N SER A 116 3.55 13.66 4.47
CA SER A 116 3.44 15.11 4.43
C SER A 116 1.97 15.47 4.63
N GLU A 117 1.69 16.47 5.47
CA GLU A 117 0.37 17.09 5.60
C GLU A 117 -0.14 17.61 4.26
N ARG A 118 0.78 18.06 3.40
CA ARG A 118 0.52 18.47 2.02
C ARG A 118 0.86 17.36 1.03
N ALA A 119 0.27 16.19 1.24
CA ALA A 119 0.39 15.05 0.32
C ALA A 119 0.06 15.40 -1.16
N PRO A 120 -0.90 16.29 -1.49
CA PRO A 120 -1.13 16.72 -2.87
C PRO A 120 0.08 17.42 -3.50
N ASP A 121 0.80 18.26 -2.75
CA ASP A 121 1.98 18.98 -3.24
C ASP A 121 3.13 18.00 -3.53
N LEU A 122 3.34 17.03 -2.63
CA LEU A 122 4.32 15.97 -2.84
C LEU A 122 4.00 15.14 -4.09
N TYR A 123 2.72 14.79 -4.28
CA TYR A 123 2.28 14.08 -5.49
C TYR A 123 2.39 14.94 -6.76
N SER A 124 2.20 16.26 -6.65
CA SER A 124 2.43 17.18 -7.77
C SER A 124 3.90 17.20 -8.17
N ALA A 125 4.83 17.23 -7.20
CA ALA A 125 6.25 17.16 -7.50
C ALA A 125 6.63 15.89 -8.26
N LEU A 126 6.03 14.73 -7.97
CA LEU A 126 6.22 13.51 -8.77
C LEU A 126 5.73 13.67 -10.21
N LYS A 127 4.64 14.38 -10.44
CA LYS A 127 4.15 14.66 -11.81
C LYS A 127 5.11 15.57 -12.56
N ASP A 128 5.65 16.58 -11.89
CA ASP A 128 6.61 17.50 -12.48
C ASP A 128 7.90 16.75 -12.88
N LEU A 129 8.42 15.90 -11.98
CA LEU A 129 9.57 15.03 -12.28
C LEU A 129 9.29 14.05 -13.44
N ARG A 130 8.05 13.60 -13.61
CA ARG A 130 7.63 12.78 -14.76
C ARG A 130 7.58 13.60 -16.04
N ALA A 131 7.04 14.80 -16.00
CA ALA A 131 6.99 15.72 -17.14
C ALA A 131 8.40 16.11 -17.62
N ASP A 132 9.35 16.24 -16.68
CA ASP A 132 10.76 16.49 -16.94
C ASP A 132 11.53 15.25 -17.46
N GLY A 133 10.85 14.09 -17.60
CA GLY A 133 11.44 12.84 -18.07
C GLY A 133 12.35 12.14 -17.06
N LEU A 134 12.36 12.58 -15.80
CA LEU A 134 13.19 11.98 -14.74
C LEU A 134 12.55 10.72 -14.14
N ILE A 135 11.21 10.64 -14.17
CA ILE A 135 10.47 9.43 -13.80
C ILE A 135 10.02 8.68 -15.05
N GLY A 136 10.25 7.36 -15.08
CA GLY A 136 9.85 6.51 -16.19
C GLY A 136 9.78 5.04 -15.82
N GLU A 137 9.37 4.21 -16.79
CA GLU A 137 9.30 2.77 -16.59
C GLU A 137 10.70 2.13 -16.62
N CYS A 138 10.91 1.16 -15.74
CA CYS A 138 12.02 0.22 -15.82
C CYS A 138 11.61 -1.12 -15.19
N ASN A 139 12.31 -2.21 -15.54
CA ASN A 139 12.05 -3.55 -14.99
C ASN A 139 10.61 -4.05 -15.20
N GLN A 140 9.99 -3.72 -16.33
CA GLN A 140 8.58 -3.99 -16.61
C GLN A 140 8.18 -5.46 -16.41
N GLU A 141 9.00 -6.41 -16.91
CA GLU A 141 8.75 -7.85 -16.72
C GLU A 141 8.81 -8.27 -15.25
N ILE A 142 9.80 -7.79 -14.50
CA ILE A 142 9.96 -8.10 -13.07
C ILE A 142 8.78 -7.53 -12.28
N ARG A 143 8.33 -6.32 -12.62
CA ARG A 143 7.16 -5.68 -12.01
C ARG A 143 5.87 -6.44 -12.34
N TYR A 144 5.68 -6.87 -13.58
CA TYR A 144 4.54 -7.71 -13.96
C TYR A 144 4.52 -9.03 -13.18
N LEU A 145 5.67 -9.69 -13.00
CA LEU A 145 5.74 -10.93 -12.21
C LEU A 145 5.26 -10.75 -10.76
N LYS A 146 5.48 -9.57 -10.15
CA LYS A 146 4.97 -9.23 -8.81
C LYS A 146 3.45 -9.00 -8.79
N GLU A 147 2.82 -8.67 -9.92
CA GLU A 147 1.41 -8.29 -10.02
C GLU A 147 0.52 -9.29 -10.78
N ARG A 148 1.10 -10.31 -11.41
CA ARG A 148 0.40 -11.28 -12.29
C ARG A 148 -0.79 -12.00 -11.66
N ASP A 149 -0.81 -12.10 -10.32
CA ASP A 149 -1.93 -12.72 -9.60
C ASP A 149 -3.16 -11.80 -9.50
N SER A 150 -3.02 -10.51 -9.83
CA SER A 150 -4.09 -9.51 -9.80
C SER A 150 -4.49 -9.00 -11.19
N PHE A 151 -3.52 -8.85 -12.10
CA PHE A 151 -3.74 -8.30 -13.42
C PHE A 151 -3.34 -9.27 -14.52
N ALA A 152 -4.16 -9.37 -15.56
CA ALA A 152 -3.72 -9.88 -16.84
C ALA A 152 -2.64 -8.96 -17.42
N ARG A 153 -1.76 -9.48 -18.27
CA ARG A 153 -0.66 -8.70 -18.87
C ARG A 153 -1.17 -7.45 -19.60
N SER A 154 -2.28 -7.54 -20.32
CA SER A 154 -2.88 -6.39 -21.00
C SER A 154 -3.36 -5.31 -20.03
N GLU A 155 -3.94 -5.69 -18.90
CA GLU A 155 -4.38 -4.75 -17.85
C GLU A 155 -3.17 -4.09 -17.19
N PHE A 156 -2.11 -4.86 -16.93
CA PHE A 156 -0.85 -4.33 -16.40
C PHE A 156 -0.23 -3.31 -17.37
N LEU A 157 -0.10 -3.65 -18.66
CA LEU A 157 0.46 -2.74 -19.67
C LEU A 157 -0.40 -1.49 -19.89
N LEU A 158 -1.69 -1.54 -19.58
CA LEU A 158 -2.59 -0.39 -19.64
C LEU A 158 -2.40 0.55 -18.44
N LEU A 159 -2.23 0.00 -17.24
CA LEU A 159 -2.28 0.77 -15.98
C LEU A 159 -0.89 1.15 -15.48
N HIS A 160 0.08 0.25 -15.56
CA HIS A 160 1.40 0.43 -14.97
C HIS A 160 2.17 1.65 -15.52
N PRO A 161 2.12 1.98 -16.83
CA PRO A 161 2.81 3.16 -17.36
C PRO A 161 2.32 4.50 -16.79
N LEU A 162 1.14 4.51 -16.17
CA LEU A 162 0.53 5.68 -15.53
C LEU A 162 1.03 5.89 -14.10
N LYS A 163 1.67 4.89 -13.49
CA LYS A 163 2.09 4.94 -12.09
C LYS A 163 3.33 5.83 -11.90
N LEU A 164 3.27 6.65 -10.85
CA LEU A 164 4.41 7.41 -10.33
C LEU A 164 4.96 6.74 -9.07
N LEU A 165 4.09 6.19 -8.22
CA LEU A 165 4.49 5.62 -6.93
C LEU A 165 5.22 4.28 -7.04
N ASP A 166 5.11 3.62 -8.19
CA ASP A 166 5.69 2.30 -8.44
C ASP A 166 6.44 2.35 -9.76
N SER A 167 7.57 3.07 -9.76
CA SER A 167 8.22 3.56 -10.98
C SER A 167 9.75 3.60 -10.84
N CYS A 168 10.44 4.31 -11.74
CA CYS A 168 11.88 4.46 -11.68
C CYS A 168 12.29 5.92 -11.79
N TYR A 169 13.16 6.38 -10.90
CA TYR A 169 13.73 7.72 -10.93
C TYR A 169 15.14 7.63 -11.49
N LYS A 170 15.39 8.27 -12.64
CA LYS A 170 16.65 8.18 -13.39
C LYS A 170 17.15 6.73 -13.57
N GLY A 171 16.22 5.81 -13.82
CA GLY A 171 16.52 4.38 -14.03
C GLY A 171 16.63 3.54 -12.75
N VAL A 172 16.61 4.14 -11.55
CA VAL A 172 16.61 3.41 -10.28
C VAL A 172 15.18 3.06 -9.87
N PRO A 173 14.84 1.76 -9.70
CA PRO A 173 13.48 1.35 -9.34
C PRO A 173 13.16 1.68 -7.88
N TYR A 174 11.95 2.21 -7.66
CA TYR A 174 11.42 2.47 -6.33
C TYR A 174 9.95 2.08 -6.22
N THR A 175 9.52 1.90 -4.97
CA THR A 175 8.13 1.87 -4.56
C THR A 175 7.95 2.92 -3.45
N LEU A 176 7.10 3.90 -3.66
CA LEU A 176 6.84 5.01 -2.73
C LEU A 176 5.43 4.90 -2.17
N ARG A 177 5.29 4.78 -0.85
CA ARG A 177 3.99 4.88 -0.19
C ARG A 177 3.86 6.23 0.47
N ILE A 178 2.97 7.08 -0.06
CA ILE A 178 2.55 8.30 0.61
C ILE A 178 1.56 7.89 1.71
N LEU A 179 1.94 8.09 2.96
CA LEU A 179 1.18 7.72 4.12
C LEU A 179 0.16 8.81 4.47
N ARG A 180 -0.99 8.37 4.99
CA ARG A 180 -2.04 9.24 5.51
C ARG A 180 -1.68 9.84 6.87
N ALA A 181 -0.87 9.12 7.64
CA ALA A 181 -0.41 9.51 8.96
C ALA A 181 0.97 8.89 9.19
N ALA A 182 1.81 9.56 9.98
CA ALA A 182 3.09 9.02 10.46
C ALA A 182 2.98 8.55 11.92
N GLU A 183 1.82 8.02 12.30
CA GLU A 183 1.52 7.58 13.65
C GLU A 183 0.53 6.41 13.66
N GLU A 184 0.60 5.64 14.74
CA GLU A 184 -0.38 4.61 15.08
C GLU A 184 -1.60 5.22 15.78
N ARG A 185 -2.74 4.55 15.68
CA ARG A 185 -3.99 4.90 16.34
C ARG A 185 -4.56 3.69 17.09
N PRO A 186 -5.30 3.90 18.19
CA PRO A 186 -6.03 2.83 18.84
C PRO A 186 -7.13 2.28 17.93
N CYS A 187 -7.33 0.97 17.97
CA CYS A 187 -8.45 0.25 17.33
C CYS A 187 -9.78 0.76 17.89
N SER A 188 -10.36 1.76 17.23
CA SER A 188 -11.52 2.54 17.69
C SER A 188 -12.63 2.58 16.66
N SER A 189 -12.29 2.41 15.38
CA SER A 189 -13.28 2.17 14.33
C SER A 189 -14.07 0.89 14.59
N ARG A 190 -15.22 0.77 13.92
CA ARG A 190 -16.03 -0.45 13.92
C ARG A 190 -16.62 -0.69 12.55
N PHE A 191 -16.36 -1.88 12.02
CA PHE A 191 -16.90 -2.29 10.73
C PHE A 191 -17.66 -3.61 10.86
N THR A 192 -18.81 -3.70 10.19
CA THR A 192 -19.51 -4.96 9.98
C THR A 192 -19.21 -5.47 8.57
N SER A 193 -18.72 -6.70 8.43
CA SER A 193 -18.56 -7.34 7.11
C SER A 193 -19.89 -7.84 6.58
N LEU A 194 -20.24 -7.44 5.36
CA LEU A 194 -21.47 -7.82 4.65
C LEU A 194 -21.25 -8.92 3.61
N GLY A 195 -20.03 -9.44 3.51
CA GLY A 195 -19.64 -10.50 2.57
C GLY A 195 -18.97 -9.98 1.30
N PHE A 196 -18.50 -10.92 0.48
CA PHE A 196 -17.85 -10.58 -0.79
C PHE A 196 -18.85 -10.28 -1.87
N VAL A 197 -18.65 -9.17 -2.57
CA VAL A 197 -19.45 -8.75 -3.72
C VAL A 197 -18.57 -8.52 -4.94
N THR A 198 -19.17 -8.57 -6.11
CA THR A 198 -18.55 -8.11 -7.36
C THR A 198 -19.43 -7.02 -7.94
N LEU A 199 -18.90 -5.80 -8.04
CA LEU A 199 -19.61 -4.63 -8.54
C LEU A 199 -18.97 -4.16 -9.85
N ARG A 200 -19.80 -3.66 -10.76
CA ARG A 200 -19.34 -2.95 -11.96
C ARG A 200 -19.80 -1.51 -11.84
N GLY A 201 -18.87 -0.56 -11.89
CA GLY A 201 -19.21 0.84 -11.66
C GLY A 201 -18.19 1.82 -12.19
N SER A 202 -18.58 3.10 -12.18
CA SER A 202 -17.67 4.20 -12.48
C SER A 202 -16.80 4.48 -11.26
N LEU A 203 -15.49 4.40 -11.44
CA LEU A 203 -14.49 4.67 -10.42
C LEU A 203 -13.96 6.10 -10.59
N ARG A 204 -13.92 6.86 -9.50
CA ARG A 204 -13.32 8.18 -9.42
C ARG A 204 -12.33 8.26 -8.27
N GLY A 205 -11.10 8.71 -8.53
CA GLY A 205 -10.09 8.92 -7.50
C GLY A 205 -10.46 10.04 -6.52
N LEU A 206 -10.43 9.77 -5.22
CA LEU A 206 -10.48 10.80 -4.18
C LEU A 206 -9.05 11.15 -3.74
N GLU A 207 -8.32 10.13 -3.29
CA GLU A 207 -6.93 10.21 -2.87
C GLU A 207 -6.22 8.94 -3.39
N PRO A 208 -6.08 8.78 -4.71
CA PRO A 208 -5.64 7.52 -5.31
C PRO A 208 -4.16 7.21 -5.05
N TYR A 209 -3.39 8.20 -4.58
CA TYR A 209 -1.95 8.12 -4.34
C TYR A 209 -1.57 8.02 -2.85
N VAL A 210 -2.53 8.18 -1.93
CA VAL A 210 -2.29 8.06 -0.48
C VAL A 210 -2.50 6.60 -0.06
N THR A 211 -1.94 6.18 1.07
CA THR A 211 -2.10 4.83 1.64
C THR A 211 -2.98 4.89 2.89
N PRO A 212 -4.14 4.20 2.94
CA PRO A 212 -4.76 3.49 1.82
C PRO A 212 -5.30 4.43 0.75
N ALA A 213 -5.32 3.95 -0.49
CA ALA A 213 -5.90 4.68 -1.62
C ALA A 213 -7.41 4.64 -1.53
N ARG A 214 -8.04 5.75 -1.88
CA ARG A 214 -9.49 5.93 -1.77
C ARG A 214 -10.09 6.40 -3.07
N TYR A 215 -11.18 5.75 -3.45
CA TYR A 215 -11.98 6.07 -4.61
C TYR A 215 -13.46 6.02 -4.25
N VAL A 216 -14.29 6.69 -5.06
CA VAL A 216 -15.73 6.45 -5.09
C VAL A 216 -16.03 5.51 -6.25
N LEU A 217 -16.74 4.42 -5.98
CA LEU A 217 -17.28 3.52 -6.99
C LEU A 217 -18.80 3.70 -7.03
N SER A 218 -19.32 4.23 -8.13
CA SER A 218 -20.75 4.38 -8.36
C SER A 218 -21.25 3.18 -9.18
N SER A 219 -21.99 2.26 -8.55
CA SER A 219 -22.51 1.04 -9.16
C SER A 219 -24.03 1.03 -9.19
N SER A 220 -24.62 0.69 -10.34
CA SER A 220 -26.07 0.44 -10.44
C SER A 220 -26.45 -0.70 -9.50
N GLY A 221 -27.36 -0.46 -8.55
CA GLY A 221 -27.88 -1.45 -7.60
C GLY A 221 -27.39 -1.28 -6.16
N VAL A 222 -26.18 -0.77 -5.93
CA VAL A 222 -25.63 -0.52 -4.58
C VAL A 222 -25.48 0.98 -4.29
N GLY A 223 -25.45 1.82 -5.34
CA GLY A 223 -25.18 3.25 -5.20
C GLY A 223 -23.68 3.52 -5.12
N GLU A 224 -23.30 4.51 -4.31
CA GLU A 224 -21.90 4.87 -4.09
C GLU A 224 -21.30 4.07 -2.94
N VAL A 225 -20.12 3.50 -3.18
CA VAL A 225 -19.31 2.83 -2.16
C VAL A 225 -17.88 3.37 -2.20
N TYR A 226 -17.23 3.44 -1.05
CA TYR A 226 -15.82 3.80 -0.96
C TYR A 226 -14.95 2.59 -1.26
N LEU A 227 -14.25 2.58 -2.39
CA LEU A 227 -13.22 1.58 -2.64
C LEU A 227 -11.95 1.99 -1.89
N VAL A 228 -11.45 1.11 -1.02
CA VAL A 228 -10.27 1.36 -0.18
C VAL A 228 -9.27 0.21 -0.30
N SER A 229 -8.01 0.55 -0.58
CA SER A 229 -6.94 -0.45 -0.70
C SER A 229 -5.62 0.02 -0.10
N TRP A 230 -4.94 -0.89 0.58
CA TRP A 230 -3.58 -0.76 1.12
C TRP A 230 -2.52 -1.35 0.18
N ARG A 231 -2.91 -1.82 -1.00
CA ARG A 231 -2.01 -2.41 -1.99
C ARG A 231 -1.61 -1.38 -3.04
N THR A 232 -0.29 -1.18 -3.21
CA THR A 232 0.28 -0.29 -4.23
C THR A 232 -0.24 -0.56 -5.65
N ARG A 233 -0.56 -1.83 -5.97
CA ARG A 233 -1.14 -2.19 -7.28
C ARG A 233 -2.50 -1.58 -7.59
N TYR A 234 -3.23 -1.13 -6.57
CA TYR A 234 -4.52 -0.44 -6.72
C TYR A 234 -4.42 1.06 -6.39
N GLN A 235 -3.21 1.60 -6.28
CA GLN A 235 -2.96 3.04 -6.24
C GLN A 235 -2.89 3.59 -7.66
N GLU A 236 -3.19 4.88 -7.81
CA GLU A 236 -3.10 5.63 -9.07
C GLU A 236 -3.97 5.07 -10.21
N LEU A 237 -5.07 4.39 -9.88
CA LEU A 237 -6.01 3.95 -10.91
C LEU A 237 -6.66 5.18 -11.56
N PRO A 238 -6.65 5.30 -12.90
CA PRO A 238 -7.31 6.39 -13.59
C PRO A 238 -8.83 6.30 -13.42
N ASP A 239 -9.51 7.42 -13.63
CA ASP A 239 -10.97 7.42 -13.66
C ASP A 239 -11.47 6.54 -14.81
N GLY A 240 -12.57 5.84 -14.61
CA GLY A 240 -13.03 4.87 -15.61
C GLY A 240 -14.15 3.97 -15.12
N VAL A 241 -14.43 2.91 -15.88
CA VAL A 241 -15.36 1.85 -15.48
C VAL A 241 -14.54 0.63 -15.09
N TYR A 242 -14.85 0.06 -13.93
CA TYR A 242 -14.12 -1.06 -13.37
C TYR A 242 -15.06 -2.18 -12.95
N LEU A 243 -14.57 -3.41 -13.02
CA LEU A 243 -15.15 -4.56 -12.35
C LEU A 243 -14.35 -4.82 -11.06
N VAL A 244 -15.01 -4.69 -9.92
CA VAL A 244 -14.37 -4.73 -8.61
C VAL A 244 -14.96 -5.87 -7.79
N ARG A 245 -14.10 -6.80 -7.36
CA ARG A 245 -14.44 -7.81 -6.37
C ARG A 245 -13.75 -7.48 -5.05
N GLY A 246 -14.50 -7.46 -3.97
CA GLY A 246 -13.95 -7.20 -2.64
C GLY A 246 -14.91 -7.55 -1.52
N LEU A 247 -14.41 -7.41 -0.30
CA LEU A 247 -15.22 -7.51 0.92
C LEU A 247 -15.99 -6.21 1.10
N LEU A 248 -17.32 -6.29 1.09
CA LEU A 248 -18.19 -5.15 1.41
C LEU A 248 -18.30 -5.04 2.93
N GLN A 249 -18.08 -3.83 3.45
CA GLN A 249 -18.12 -3.54 4.87
C GLN A 249 -18.93 -2.27 5.12
N ARG A 250 -19.65 -2.24 6.24
CA ARG A 250 -20.33 -1.04 6.72
C ARG A 250 -19.55 -0.46 7.89
N ASP A 251 -19.21 0.81 7.81
CA ASP A 251 -18.73 1.57 8.96
C ASP A 251 -19.91 1.79 9.92
N GLU A 252 -19.81 1.28 11.15
CA GLU A 252 -20.88 1.38 12.14
C GLU A 252 -21.05 2.80 12.67
N ASN A 253 -20.00 3.62 12.63
CA ASN A 253 -20.03 4.99 13.14
C ASN A 253 -20.65 5.95 12.12
N MET A 254 -20.29 5.81 10.84
CA MET A 254 -20.74 6.72 9.77
C MET A 254 -21.84 6.14 8.88
N GLY A 255 -22.13 4.84 8.97
CA GLY A 255 -23.08 4.14 8.11
C GLY A 255 -22.62 3.96 6.66
N SER A 256 -21.46 4.48 6.28
CA SER A 256 -20.91 4.43 4.94
C SER A 256 -20.49 3.01 4.54
N LEU A 257 -20.59 2.69 3.24
CA LEU A 257 -20.16 1.41 2.69
C LEU A 257 -18.74 1.50 2.12
N TYR A 258 -17.93 0.50 2.46
CA TYR A 258 -16.56 0.34 2.03
C TYR A 258 -16.41 -0.98 1.27
N LEU A 259 -15.72 -0.96 0.15
CA LEU A 259 -15.36 -2.15 -0.61
C LEU A 259 -13.85 -2.32 -0.54
N VAL A 260 -13.38 -3.46 0.00
CA VAL A 260 -11.95 -3.73 0.20
C VAL A 260 -11.51 -4.92 -0.67
N PRO A 261 -10.71 -4.71 -1.73
CA PRO A 261 -10.32 -5.76 -2.66
C PRO A 261 -9.09 -6.56 -2.20
N ASP A 262 -8.50 -6.20 -1.05
CA ASP A 262 -7.15 -6.65 -0.66
C ASP A 262 -7.05 -8.10 -0.20
N LEU A 263 -8.17 -8.81 -0.06
CA LEU A 263 -8.25 -10.19 0.42
C LEU A 263 -8.90 -11.09 -0.61
N GLY A 264 -8.12 -11.56 -1.59
CA GLY A 264 -8.65 -12.41 -2.66
C GLY A 264 -9.64 -11.71 -3.61
N GLY A 265 -9.70 -10.37 -3.54
CA GLY A 265 -10.43 -9.52 -4.47
C GLY A 265 -9.57 -9.03 -5.63
N TYR A 266 -10.19 -8.25 -6.51
CA TYR A 266 -9.53 -7.64 -7.67
C TYR A 266 -10.20 -6.32 -8.06
N VAL A 267 -9.45 -5.48 -8.79
CA VAL A 267 -9.94 -4.25 -9.42
C VAL A 267 -9.52 -4.29 -10.88
N ARG A 268 -10.44 -4.58 -11.80
CA ARG A 268 -10.13 -4.78 -13.22
C ARG A 268 -10.67 -3.65 -14.09
N PRO A 269 -9.85 -3.02 -14.95
CA PRO A 269 -10.32 -1.98 -15.84
C PRO A 269 -11.24 -2.58 -16.92
N VAL A 270 -12.42 -1.99 -17.10
CA VAL A 270 -13.30 -2.24 -18.25
C VAL A 270 -13.08 -1.16 -19.30
N THR A 271 -12.97 0.09 -18.85
CA THR A 271 -12.64 1.24 -19.69
C THR A 271 -11.91 2.25 -18.83
N VAL A 272 -10.77 2.75 -19.28
CA VAL A 272 -10.02 3.83 -18.61
C VAL A 272 -10.20 5.12 -19.37
N ARG A 273 -10.33 6.25 -18.67
CA ARG A 273 -10.26 7.58 -19.27
C ARG A 273 -8.81 8.03 -19.18
N SER A 274 -8.12 8.12 -20.32
CA SER A 274 -6.83 8.80 -20.38
C SER A 274 -7.03 10.27 -20.02
N ARG A 275 -6.28 10.75 -19.04
CA ARG A 275 -6.15 12.19 -18.76
C ARG A 275 -5.13 12.82 -19.70
#